data_AF-A0A2X3CFC8-F1
#
_entry.id   AF-A0A2X3CFC8-F1
#
_cell.length_a   1.000
_cell.length_b   1.000
_cell.length_c   1.000
_cell.angle_alpha   90.00
_cell.angle_beta   90.00
_cell.angle_gamma   90.00
#
_symmetry.space_group_name_H-M   'P 1'
#
loop_
_entity.id
_entity.type
_entity.pdbx_description
1 polymer ?
#
loop_
_entity_poly.entity_id
_entity_poly.type
_entity_poly.pdbx_seq_one_letter_code
_entity_poly.pdbx_strand_id
1 'polypeptide(L)'
;MKGWEHIEIVLPGDPATLNARALALLADDGLSQPGIVVKTSSPKGEHERLPNPTLAVTDGSVTVKFHPWSIEQIVASEQADT
;
A
#
# COMPACT_ATOMS: atom_id res chain seq x y z
N MET A 1 12.80 -18.29 -4.01
CA MET A 1 13.28 -18.50 -2.63
C MET A 1 12.09 -18.25 -1.70
N LYS A 2 11.94 -18.96 -0.58
CA LYS A 2 10.89 -18.69 0.42
C LYS A 2 11.53 -17.90 1.57
N GLY A 3 11.29 -16.60 1.62
CA GLY A 3 11.78 -15.68 2.65
C GLY A 3 10.82 -14.49 2.78
N TRP A 4 11.14 -13.53 3.65
CA TRP A 4 10.36 -12.29 3.76
C TRP A 4 10.50 -11.48 2.47
N GLU A 5 9.37 -11.08 1.87
CA GLU A 5 9.33 -10.33 0.61
C GLU A 5 8.92 -8.86 0.80
N HIS A 6 8.05 -8.59 1.78
CA HIS A 6 7.53 -7.25 1.98
C HIS A 6 6.98 -7.01 3.39
N ILE A 7 6.83 -5.73 3.71
CA ILE A 7 5.99 -5.23 4.81
C ILE A 7 4.94 -4.27 4.26
N GLU A 8 3.88 -4.08 5.01
CA GLU A 8 2.83 -3.13 4.69
C GLU A 8 2.60 -2.17 5.87
N ILE A 9 2.47 -0.89 5.56
CA ILE A 9 2.33 0.23 6.51
C ILE A 9 0.96 0.85 6.28
N VAL A 10 0.18 0.93 7.35
CA VAL A 10 -1.08 1.68 7.34
C VAL A 10 -0.75 3.18 7.38
N LEU A 11 -1.23 3.93 6.39
CA LEU A 11 -1.16 5.40 6.33
C LEU A 11 -2.59 5.99 6.36
N PRO A 12 -3.18 6.18 7.56
CA PRO A 12 -4.58 6.58 7.70
C PRO A 12 -4.88 7.92 7.04
N GLY A 13 -6.07 8.06 6.45
CA GLY A 13 -6.61 9.29 5.86
C GLY A 13 -7.33 9.01 4.54
N ASP A 14 -7.61 10.04 3.75
CA ASP A 14 -8.38 9.89 2.51
C ASP A 14 -7.66 8.94 1.51
N PRO A 15 -8.28 7.81 1.13
CA PRO A 15 -7.73 6.88 0.14
C PRO A 15 -7.34 7.57 -1.18
N ALA A 16 -8.09 8.57 -1.64
CA ALA A 16 -7.81 9.27 -2.90
C ALA A 16 -6.45 10.01 -2.89
N THR A 17 -5.96 10.35 -1.69
CA THR A 17 -4.70 11.09 -1.51
C THR A 17 -3.53 10.18 -1.10
N LEU A 18 -3.75 8.87 -0.97
CA LEU A 18 -2.74 7.95 -0.44
C LEU A 18 -1.40 8.06 -1.17
N ASN A 19 -1.41 7.97 -2.50
CA ASN A 19 -0.17 7.95 -3.29
C ASN A 19 0.65 9.23 -3.06
N ALA A 20 0.00 10.39 -3.05
CA ALA A 20 0.67 11.66 -2.83
C ALA A 20 1.24 11.75 -1.41
N ARG A 21 0.49 11.31 -0.39
CA ARG A 21 0.94 11.32 1.00
C ARG A 21 2.06 10.34 1.26
N ALA A 22 2.02 9.14 0.67
CA ALA A 22 3.07 8.14 0.79
C ALA A 22 4.36 8.60 0.09
N LEU A 23 4.27 9.17 -1.12
CA LEU A 23 5.43 9.74 -1.81
C LEU A 23 6.09 10.86 -1.01
N ALA A 24 5.30 11.71 -0.34
CA ALA A 24 5.83 12.80 0.48
C ALA A 24 6.64 12.33 1.71
N LEU A 25 6.56 11.05 2.10
CA LEU A 25 7.36 10.47 3.19
C LEU A 25 8.71 9.93 2.70
N LEU A 26 8.95 9.89 1.40
CA LEU A 26 10.13 9.28 0.79
C LEU A 26 11.08 10.38 0.32
N ALA A 27 12.36 10.26 0.66
CA ALA A 27 13.37 11.20 0.21
C ALA A 27 13.63 11.04 -1.29
N ASP A 28 13.77 12.16 -2.01
CA ASP A 28 14.07 12.19 -3.45
C ASP A 28 15.37 11.44 -3.78
N ASP A 29 16.39 11.56 -2.93
CA ASP A 29 17.65 10.84 -3.05
C ASP A 29 17.45 9.30 -2.99
N GLY A 30 16.47 8.83 -2.21
CA GLY A 30 16.13 7.41 -2.14
C GLY A 30 15.36 6.95 -3.37
N LEU A 31 14.38 7.75 -3.82
CA LEU A 31 13.54 7.45 -4.98
C LEU A 31 14.32 7.47 -6.30
N SER A 32 15.38 8.25 -6.38
CA SER A 32 16.23 8.37 -7.57
C SER A 32 17.32 7.28 -7.68
N GLN A 33 17.46 6.40 -6.68
CA GLN A 33 18.45 5.34 -6.75
C GLN A 33 18.15 4.34 -7.87
N PRO A 34 19.18 3.89 -8.62
CA PRO A 34 19.00 2.86 -9.66
C PRO A 34 18.37 1.58 -9.10
N GLY A 35 17.35 1.07 -9.78
CA GLY A 35 16.65 -0.16 -9.38
C GLY A 35 15.50 0.05 -8.41
N ILE A 36 15.33 1.25 -7.84
CA ILE A 36 14.14 1.59 -7.06
C ILE A 36 12.96 1.82 -8.02
N VAL A 37 11.85 1.13 -7.75
CA VAL A 37 10.62 1.22 -8.53
C VAL A 37 9.44 1.51 -7.62
N VAL A 38 8.67 2.54 -7.98
CA VAL A 38 7.37 2.84 -7.38
C VAL A 38 6.26 2.26 -8.24
N LYS A 39 5.32 1.55 -7.62
CA LYS A 39 4.12 1.00 -8.27
C LYS A 39 2.88 1.39 -7.48
N THR A 40 1.80 1.66 -8.19
CA THR A 40 0.49 1.92 -7.58
C THR A 40 -0.52 0.90 -8.07
N SER A 41 -1.33 0.38 -7.17
CA SER A 41 -2.44 -0.51 -7.50
C SER A 41 -3.66 -0.20 -6.63
N SER A 42 -4.85 -0.52 -7.13
CA SER A 42 -6.10 -0.47 -6.36
C SER A 42 -6.89 -1.73 -6.68
N PRO A 43 -6.48 -2.90 -6.13
CA PRO A 43 -7.11 -4.17 -6.46
C PRO A 43 -8.54 -4.20 -5.93
N LYS A 44 -9.50 -4.44 -6.82
CA LYS A 44 -10.92 -4.53 -6.47
C LYS A 44 -11.31 -5.98 -6.20
N GLY A 45 -11.57 -6.30 -4.93
CA GLY A 45 -12.10 -7.60 -4.51
C GLY A 45 -13.61 -7.72 -4.70
N GLU A 46 -14.13 -8.95 -4.76
CA GLU A 46 -15.57 -9.22 -4.93
C GLU A 46 -16.43 -8.59 -3.81
N HIS A 47 -15.92 -8.62 -2.57
CA HIS A 47 -16.57 -8.04 -1.40
C HIS A 47 -15.97 -6.69 -0.96
N GLU A 48 -15.14 -6.04 -1.79
CA GLU A 48 -14.51 -4.78 -1.39
C GLU A 48 -15.58 -3.73 -1.02
N ARG A 49 -15.45 -3.14 0.18
CA ARG A 49 -16.30 -2.04 0.68
C ARG A 49 -15.53 -0.76 0.93
N LEU A 50 -14.24 -0.87 1.19
CA LEU A 50 -13.34 0.25 1.39
C LEU A 50 -12.35 0.33 0.24
N PRO A 51 -12.23 1.47 -0.46
CA PRO A 51 -11.18 1.65 -1.45
C PRO A 51 -9.82 1.45 -0.78
N ASN A 52 -9.05 0.47 -1.24
CA ASN A 52 -7.74 0.16 -0.70
C ASN A 52 -6.61 0.38 -1.73
N PRO A 53 -6.38 1.63 -2.19
CA PRO A 53 -5.21 1.93 -3.00
C PRO A 53 -3.96 1.54 -2.22
N THR A 54 -2.94 1.10 -2.95
CA THR A 54 -1.66 0.68 -2.41
C THR A 54 -0.54 1.30 -3.22
N LEU A 55 0.38 1.97 -2.53
CA LEU A 55 1.65 2.40 -3.11
C LEU A 55 2.76 1.47 -2.63
N ALA A 56 3.49 0.88 -3.56
CA ALA A 56 4.59 -0.03 -3.29
C ALA A 56 5.90 0.56 -3.80
N VAL A 57 6.95 0.50 -2.97
CA VAL A 57 8.33 0.87 -3.34
C VAL A 57 9.21 -0.36 -3.15
N THR A 58 9.96 -0.71 -4.19
CA THR A 58 10.77 -1.93 -4.21
C THR A 58 12.11 -1.71 -4.89
N ASP A 59 13.13 -2.44 -4.46
CA ASP A 59 14.43 -2.59 -5.12
C ASP A 59 14.51 -3.81 -6.06
N GLY A 60 13.39 -4.53 -6.23
CA GLY A 60 13.30 -5.79 -6.97
C GLY A 60 13.47 -7.05 -6.11
N SER A 61 13.89 -6.92 -4.85
CA SER A 61 14.01 -8.03 -3.90
C SER A 61 13.08 -7.87 -2.69
N VAL A 62 13.00 -6.66 -2.12
CA VAL A 62 12.17 -6.33 -0.95
C VAL A 62 11.22 -5.20 -1.31
N THR A 63 10.02 -5.19 -0.71
CA THR A 63 9.01 -4.16 -0.95
C THR A 63 8.47 -3.56 0.34
N VAL A 64 8.31 -2.24 0.37
CA VAL A 64 7.50 -1.54 1.38
C VAL A 64 6.22 -1.07 0.72
N LYS A 65 5.07 -1.39 1.31
CA LYS A 65 3.77 -0.94 0.82
C LYS A 65 3.10 0.01 1.80
N PHE A 66 2.31 0.93 1.27
CA PHE A 66 1.44 1.83 2.02
C PHE A 66 0.00 1.65 1.59
N HIS A 67 -0.93 1.57 2.53
CA HIS A 67 -2.37 1.49 2.27
C HIS A 67 -3.16 2.18 3.40
N PRO A 68 -4.42 2.63 3.17
CA PRO A 68 -5.13 3.47 4.14
C PRO A 68 -5.73 2.73 5.34
N TRP A 69 -5.94 1.42 5.25
CA TRP A 69 -6.70 0.64 6.23
C TRP A 69 -5.87 -0.48 6.86
N SER A 70 -6.08 -0.78 8.14
CA SER A 70 -5.59 -2.03 8.71
C SER A 70 -6.37 -3.23 8.16
N ILE A 71 -5.79 -4.43 8.26
CA ILE A 71 -6.48 -5.66 7.82
C ILE A 71 -7.76 -5.88 8.62
N GLU A 72 -7.75 -5.59 9.92
CA GLU A 72 -8.93 -5.70 10.77
C GLU A 72 -10.06 -4.78 10.31
N GLN A 73 -9.73 -3.55 9.85
CA GLN A 73 -10.74 -2.62 9.31
C GLN A 73 -11.31 -3.11 7.98
N ILE A 74 -10.46 -3.68 7.11
CA ILE A 74 -10.91 -4.27 5.85
C ILE A 74 -11.88 -5.43 6.14
N VAL A 75 -11.48 -6.37 6.99
CA VAL A 75 -12.30 -7.54 7.37
C VAL A 75 -13.62 -7.10 8.02
N ALA A 76 -13.59 -6.12 8.92
CA ALA A 76 -14.80 -5.60 9.55
C ALA A 76 -15.75 -4.96 8.53
N SER A 77 -15.23 -4.29 7.49
CA SER A 77 -16.04 -3.67 6.44
C SER A 77 -16.78 -4.70 5.58
N GLU A 78 -16.20 -5.89 5.41
CA GLU A 78 -16.79 -6.98 4.62
C GLU A 78 -17.87 -7.75 5.40
N GLN A 79 -17.83 -7.72 6.74
CA GLN A 79 -18.77 -8.43 7.62
C GLN A 79 -20.06 -7.65 7.95
N ALA A 80 -20.09 -6.34 7.67
CA ALA A 80 -21.23 -5.48 8.00
C ALA A 80 -22.52 -5.78 7.20
N ASP A 81 -22.44 -6.65 6.19
CA ASP A 81 -23.56 -7.09 5.34
C ASP A 81 -24.17 -8.46 5.76
N THR A 82 -23.88 -8.95 6.98
CA THR A 82 -24.50 -10.19 7.53
C THR A 82 -25.72 -9.92 8.39
#